data_AF-A0A0Q7NPA0-F1
#
_entry.id   AF-A0A0Q7NPA0-F1
#
_cell.length_a   1.000
_cell.length_b   1.000
_cell.length_c   1.000
_cell.angle_alpha   90.00
_cell.angle_beta   90.00
_cell.angle_gamma   90.00
#
_symmetry.space_group_name_H-M   'P 1'
#
loop_
_entity.id
_entity.type
_entity.pdbx_description
1 polymer ?
#
loop_
_entity_poly.entity_id
_entity_poly.type
_entity_poly.pdbx_seq_one_letter_code
_entity_poly.pdbx_strand_id
1 'polypeptide(L)'
;MKESPMLMRRARRRVHPAGRGALLGVLISAGVIACATTTESRGTNGDTANGLVIGPAAGAQLCDTLWADLASWRQQGSAIARVRFNGVVHIWALRNGAINIAVARDRDAIDAVTRDQCPNARQQVTQIIDTVDLASGLVGF
;
A
#
# COMPACT_ATOMS: atom_id res chain seq x y z
N MET A 1 45.33 -25.08 -17.25
CA MET A 1 44.76 -23.72 -17.05
C MET A 1 44.20 -23.68 -15.64
N LYS A 2 44.69 -22.77 -14.81
CA LYS A 2 44.60 -22.83 -13.34
C LYS A 2 43.62 -21.76 -12.87
N GLU A 3 42.53 -22.22 -12.26
CA GLU A 3 41.48 -21.43 -11.64
C GLU A 3 42.04 -20.54 -10.50
N SER A 4 41.70 -19.25 -10.50
CA SER A 4 41.96 -18.34 -9.37
C SER A 4 40.64 -17.73 -8.89
N PRO A 5 40.20 -17.99 -7.64
CA PRO A 5 39.00 -17.39 -7.08
C PRO A 5 39.29 -15.97 -6.54
N MET A 6 38.56 -14.97 -7.06
CA MET A 6 38.59 -13.60 -6.54
C MET A 6 37.77 -13.53 -5.24
N LEU A 7 38.47 -13.45 -4.10
CA LEU A 7 37.89 -13.06 -2.81
C LEU A 7 37.45 -11.59 -2.84
N MET A 8 36.13 -11.33 -2.90
CA MET A 8 35.58 -10.01 -2.58
C MET A 8 35.44 -9.85 -1.06
N ARG A 9 36.32 -9.03 -0.49
CA ARG A 9 36.30 -8.55 0.89
C ARG A 9 35.00 -7.79 1.20
N ARG A 10 34.22 -8.28 2.17
CA ARG A 10 33.13 -7.52 2.81
C ARG A 10 33.72 -6.40 3.69
N ALA A 11 33.50 -5.15 3.31
CA ALA A 11 33.78 -3.99 4.17
C ALA A 11 32.60 -3.76 5.13
N ARG A 12 32.78 -4.09 6.42
CA ARG A 12 31.85 -3.71 7.49
C ARG A 12 32.06 -2.23 7.82
N ARG A 13 31.10 -1.35 7.52
CA ARG A 13 31.10 0.01 8.05
C ARG A 13 30.64 -0.04 9.52
N ARG A 14 31.58 0.20 10.45
CA ARG A 14 31.26 0.56 11.83
C ARG A 14 30.92 2.05 11.85
N VAL A 15 29.69 2.38 12.19
CA VAL A 15 29.34 3.75 12.58
C VAL A 15 29.38 3.79 14.10
N HIS A 16 30.27 4.63 14.65
CA HIS A 16 30.36 4.89 16.08
C HIS A 16 29.37 6.01 16.47
N PRO A 17 28.79 5.96 17.68
CA PRO A 17 27.97 7.04 18.20
C PRO A 17 28.87 8.13 18.82
N ALA A 18 28.68 9.38 18.39
CA ALA A 18 29.04 10.58 19.14
C ALA A 18 27.70 11.26 19.46
N GLY A 19 27.37 11.70 20.68
CA GLY A 19 28.21 12.07 21.80
C GLY A 19 27.89 13.52 22.16
N ARG A 20 27.00 13.68 23.15
CA ARG A 20 26.86 14.82 24.10
C ARG A 20 26.64 16.24 23.55
N GLY A 21 25.66 16.92 24.14
CA GLY A 21 25.68 18.39 24.21
C GLY A 21 24.30 19.00 24.42
N ALA A 22 23.99 19.33 25.67
CA ALA A 22 22.81 20.09 26.07
C ALA A 22 22.74 21.47 25.42
N LEU A 23 21.54 22.04 25.31
CA LEU A 23 21.28 23.45 25.63
C LEU A 23 19.76 23.67 25.77
N LEU A 24 19.37 24.07 26.99
CA LEU A 24 18.10 24.72 27.29
C LEU A 24 17.99 26.00 26.45
N GLY A 25 16.84 26.20 25.81
CA GLY A 25 16.47 27.44 25.16
C GLY A 25 14.94 27.55 25.12
N VAL A 26 14.35 27.92 26.26
CA VAL A 26 12.93 28.30 26.34
C VAL A 26 12.81 29.70 25.76
N LEU A 27 12.14 29.84 24.61
CA LEU A 27 11.65 31.11 24.11
C LEU A 27 10.12 31.03 24.06
N ILE A 28 9.48 31.79 24.94
CA ILE A 28 8.03 31.97 25.01
C ILE A 28 7.66 33.02 23.96
N SER A 29 7.11 32.58 22.84
CA SER A 29 6.43 33.46 21.88
C SER A 29 4.93 33.45 22.18
N ALA A 30 4.46 34.46 22.89
CA ALA A 30 3.03 34.71 23.07
C ALA A 30 2.47 35.30 21.75
N GLY A 31 1.73 34.49 21.01
CA GLY A 31 1.10 34.91 19.77
C GLY A 31 0.35 33.79 19.06
N VAL A 32 -0.86 33.48 19.52
CA VAL A 32 -1.83 32.72 18.73
C VAL A 32 -3.22 33.29 18.95
N ILE A 33 -3.77 33.89 17.89
CA ILE A 33 -5.19 34.16 17.73
C ILE A 33 -5.86 32.77 17.64
N ALA A 34 -6.51 32.35 18.71
CA ALA A 34 -7.30 31.12 18.72
C ALA A 34 -8.72 31.43 18.20
N CYS A 35 -8.94 31.27 16.90
CA CYS A 35 -10.26 30.87 16.43
C CYS A 35 -10.29 29.34 16.58
N ALA A 36 -10.80 28.86 17.72
CA ALA A 36 -10.93 27.43 17.97
C ALA A 36 -12.02 26.88 17.03
N THR A 37 -11.59 26.36 15.88
CA THR A 37 -12.35 25.37 15.13
C THR A 37 -12.63 24.23 16.10
N THR A 38 -13.90 23.87 16.28
CA THR A 38 -14.29 22.65 16.98
C THR A 38 -13.60 21.49 16.29
N THR A 39 -12.47 21.03 16.84
CA THR A 39 -11.99 19.68 16.61
C THR A 39 -13.01 18.79 17.28
N GLU A 40 -14.08 18.44 16.54
CA GLU A 40 -14.77 17.18 16.77
C GLU A 40 -13.66 16.13 16.85
N SER A 41 -13.49 15.57 18.04
CA SER A 41 -12.83 14.30 18.22
C SER A 41 -13.63 13.33 17.36
N ARG A 42 -13.25 13.22 16.08
CA ARG A 42 -13.79 12.23 15.17
C ARG A 42 -13.45 10.92 15.85
N GLY A 43 -14.49 10.32 16.42
CA GLY A 43 -14.40 9.19 17.30
C GLY A 43 -13.43 8.19 16.70
N THR A 44 -12.60 7.65 17.58
CA THR A 44 -11.87 6.42 17.37
C THR A 44 -12.91 5.37 17.00
N ASN A 45 -13.27 5.29 15.71
CA ASN A 45 -13.93 4.14 15.17
C ASN A 45 -12.87 3.05 15.18
N GLY A 46 -12.80 2.36 16.31
CA GLY A 46 -12.48 0.95 16.34
C GLY A 46 -13.48 0.22 15.46
N ASP A 47 -13.34 0.37 14.15
CA ASP A 47 -14.08 -0.38 13.13
C ASP A 47 -13.30 -1.65 12.76
N THR A 48 -12.47 -2.13 13.69
CA THR A 48 -11.83 -3.44 13.62
C THR A 48 -12.75 -4.54 14.15
N ALA A 49 -13.99 -4.20 14.55
CA ALA A 49 -14.95 -5.16 15.09
C ALA A 49 -15.80 -5.89 14.01
N ASN A 50 -15.70 -5.50 12.74
CA ASN A 50 -16.16 -6.31 11.61
C ASN A 50 -14.99 -6.47 10.62
N GLY A 51 -14.13 -7.46 10.82
CA GLY A 51 -13.00 -7.81 9.93
C GLY A 51 -13.41 -8.30 8.53
N LEU A 52 -14.47 -7.72 7.98
CA LEU A 52 -15.23 -8.15 6.82
C LEU A 52 -15.55 -6.98 5.86
N VAL A 53 -15.01 -5.78 6.13
CA VAL A 53 -15.24 -4.59 5.31
C VAL A 53 -13.91 -4.03 4.82
N ILE A 54 -13.86 -3.61 3.55
CA ILE A 54 -12.70 -2.94 2.97
C ILE A 54 -12.69 -1.48 3.47
N GLY A 55 -11.87 -1.19 4.47
CA GLY A 55 -11.74 0.16 5.02
C GLY A 55 -10.97 1.12 4.10
N PRO A 56 -11.10 2.45 4.29
CA PRO A 56 -10.43 3.45 3.45
C PRO A 56 -8.91 3.29 3.37
N ALA A 57 -8.25 2.97 4.49
CA ALA A 57 -6.81 2.76 4.53
C ALA A 57 -6.37 1.53 3.71
N ALA A 58 -7.18 0.45 3.73
CA ALA A 58 -6.93 -0.73 2.92
C ALA A 58 -7.07 -0.38 1.43
N GLY A 59 -8.10 0.38 1.05
CA GLY A 59 -8.28 0.90 -0.31
C GLY A 59 -7.07 1.69 -0.80
N ALA A 60 -6.57 2.62 0.01
CA ALA A 60 -5.43 3.45 -0.36
C ALA A 60 -4.17 2.59 -0.57
N GLN A 61 -3.95 1.63 0.32
CA GLN A 61 -2.82 0.70 0.21
C GLN A 61 -2.91 -0.21 -1.03
N LEU A 62 -4.12 -0.60 -1.45
CA LEU A 62 -4.33 -1.31 -2.71
C LEU A 62 -3.94 -0.43 -3.90
N CYS A 63 -4.45 0.80 -3.92
CA CYS A 63 -4.18 1.78 -4.97
C CYS A 63 -2.69 2.05 -5.16
N ASP A 64 -1.96 2.29 -4.07
CA ASP A 64 -0.51 2.51 -4.09
C ASP A 64 0.24 1.29 -4.66
N THR A 65 -0.18 0.09 -4.24
CA THR A 65 0.43 -1.16 -4.70
C THR A 65 0.19 -1.38 -6.20
N LEU A 66 -1.05 -1.19 -6.67
CA LEU A 66 -1.38 -1.32 -8.10
C LEU A 66 -0.57 -0.32 -8.93
N TRP A 67 -0.48 0.93 -8.48
CA TRP A 67 0.23 1.99 -9.21
C TRP A 67 1.72 1.70 -9.37
N ALA A 68 2.38 1.23 -8.30
CA ALA A 68 3.80 0.93 -8.30
C ALA A 68 4.19 -0.16 -9.32
N ASP A 69 3.27 -1.10 -9.59
CA ASP A 69 3.54 -2.28 -10.40
C ASP A 69 3.19 -2.12 -11.89
N LEU A 70 2.44 -1.08 -12.28
CA LEU A 70 1.91 -0.91 -13.65
C LEU A 70 2.98 -0.99 -14.73
N ALA A 71 4.14 -0.36 -14.52
CA ALA A 71 5.23 -0.34 -15.50
C ALA A 71 5.78 -1.76 -15.73
N SER A 72 5.96 -2.53 -14.64
CA SER A 72 6.44 -3.90 -14.69
C SER A 72 5.43 -4.83 -15.38
N TRP A 73 4.14 -4.65 -15.10
CA TRP A 73 3.08 -5.46 -15.70
C TRP A 73 2.95 -5.23 -17.21
N ARG A 74 3.05 -3.97 -17.68
CA ARG A 74 3.06 -3.66 -19.12
C ARG A 74 4.18 -4.37 -19.86
N GLN A 75 5.38 -4.42 -19.28
CA GLN A 75 6.53 -5.07 -19.91
C GLN A 75 6.36 -6.58 -20.02
N GLN A 76 5.56 -7.20 -19.14
CA GLN A 76 5.38 -8.66 -19.06
C GLN A 76 4.17 -9.18 -19.84
N GLY A 77 3.30 -8.29 -20.31
CA GLY A 77 2.10 -8.65 -21.06
C GLY A 77 0.93 -9.12 -20.18
N SER A 78 -0.26 -9.18 -20.79
CA SER A 78 -1.53 -9.36 -20.07
C SER A 78 -1.65 -10.67 -19.31
N ALA A 79 -1.14 -11.78 -19.87
CA ALA A 79 -1.20 -13.09 -19.22
C ALA A 79 -0.47 -13.11 -17.87
N ILE A 80 0.76 -12.58 -17.83
CA ILE A 80 1.52 -12.49 -16.58
C ILE A 80 0.91 -11.43 -15.66
N ALA A 81 0.45 -10.31 -16.21
CA ALA A 81 -0.19 -9.26 -15.43
C ALA A 81 -1.46 -9.72 -14.70
N ARG A 82 -2.30 -10.57 -15.33
CA ARG A 82 -3.48 -11.17 -14.67
C ARG A 82 -3.10 -11.97 -13.43
N VAL A 83 -2.07 -12.82 -13.54
CA VAL A 83 -1.57 -13.63 -12.41
C VAL A 83 -1.02 -12.72 -11.31
N ARG A 84 -0.24 -11.69 -11.67
CA ARG A 84 0.29 -10.73 -10.70
C ARG A 84 -0.80 -9.91 -10.01
N PHE A 85 -1.77 -9.42 -10.77
CA PHE A 85 -2.92 -8.71 -10.23
C PHE A 85 -3.66 -9.56 -9.20
N ASN A 86 -3.95 -10.81 -9.54
CA ASN A 86 -4.58 -11.74 -8.61
C ASN A 86 -3.76 -11.93 -7.32
N GLY A 87 -2.45 -12.16 -7.45
CA GLY A 87 -1.54 -12.28 -6.32
C GLY A 87 -1.48 -11.01 -5.45
N VAL A 88 -1.49 -9.82 -6.07
CA VAL A 88 -1.55 -8.54 -5.35
C VAL A 88 -2.80 -8.47 -4.48
N VAL A 89 -3.98 -8.78 -5.01
CA VAL A 89 -5.23 -8.68 -4.24
C VAL A 89 -5.25 -9.71 -3.10
N HIS A 90 -4.78 -10.94 -3.31
CA HIS A 90 -4.67 -11.95 -2.24
C HIS A 90 -3.73 -11.51 -1.11
N ILE A 91 -2.52 -11.06 -1.46
CA ILE A 91 -1.53 -10.60 -0.48
C ILE A 91 -2.02 -9.35 0.24
N TRP A 92 -2.63 -8.42 -0.49
CA TRP A 92 -3.25 -7.21 0.07
C TRP A 92 -4.34 -7.58 1.07
N ALA A 93 -5.27 -8.45 0.70
CA ALA A 93 -6.38 -8.84 1.57
C ALA A 93 -5.88 -9.57 2.84
N LEU A 94 -4.85 -10.41 2.72
CA LEU A 94 -4.18 -11.02 3.88
C LEU A 94 -3.57 -9.97 4.82
N ARG A 95 -2.89 -8.96 4.28
CA ARG A 95 -2.24 -7.90 5.07
C ARG A 95 -3.21 -6.95 5.77
N ASN A 96 -4.42 -6.81 5.24
CA ASN A 96 -5.45 -5.91 5.78
C ASN A 96 -6.45 -6.66 6.67
N GLY A 97 -5.96 -7.52 7.57
CA GLY A 97 -6.81 -8.25 8.52
C GLY A 97 -7.51 -9.46 7.93
N ALA A 98 -6.91 -10.10 6.92
CA ALA A 98 -7.46 -11.28 6.26
C ALA A 98 -8.87 -11.08 5.66
N ILE A 99 -9.12 -9.89 5.09
CA ILE A 99 -10.37 -9.51 4.42
C ILE A 99 -10.64 -10.27 3.11
N ASN A 100 -9.96 -11.40 2.85
CA ASN A 100 -10.22 -12.26 1.70
C ASN A 100 -11.67 -12.73 1.67
N ILE A 101 -12.27 -13.01 2.83
CA ILE A 101 -13.70 -13.38 2.92
C ILE A 101 -14.61 -12.21 2.48
N ALA A 102 -14.21 -10.96 2.73
CA ALA A 102 -14.95 -9.80 2.25
C ALA A 102 -14.93 -9.73 0.71
N VAL A 103 -13.74 -9.89 0.12
CA VAL A 103 -13.55 -9.91 -1.35
C VAL A 103 -14.26 -11.11 -1.99
N ALA A 104 -14.28 -12.26 -1.33
CA ALA A 104 -14.98 -13.45 -1.81
C ALA A 104 -16.50 -13.25 -1.84
N ARG A 105 -17.05 -12.55 -0.85
CA ARG A 105 -18.49 -12.23 -0.76
C ARG A 105 -18.90 -11.14 -1.74
N ASP A 106 -18.01 -10.17 -1.98
CA ASP A 106 -18.25 -9.05 -2.88
C ASP A 106 -16.96 -8.72 -3.64
N ARG A 107 -16.83 -9.29 -4.85
CA ARG A 107 -15.68 -9.04 -5.72
C ARG A 107 -15.73 -7.64 -6.34
N ASP A 108 -16.93 -7.08 -6.51
CA ASP A 108 -17.13 -5.75 -7.07
C ASP A 108 -16.62 -4.67 -6.12
N ALA A 109 -16.46 -4.99 -4.83
CA ALA A 109 -15.84 -4.09 -3.86
C ALA A 109 -14.40 -3.66 -4.25
N ILE A 110 -13.63 -4.51 -4.95
CA ILE A 110 -12.31 -4.14 -5.49
C ILE A 110 -12.45 -3.08 -6.59
N ASP A 111 -13.44 -3.22 -7.45
CA ASP A 111 -13.71 -2.28 -8.51
C ASP A 111 -14.23 -0.95 -7.95
N ALA A 112 -15.16 -1.01 -6.98
CA ALA A 112 -15.72 0.14 -6.30
C ALA A 112 -14.64 0.95 -5.55
N VAL A 113 -13.84 0.30 -4.70
CA VAL A 113 -12.81 1.01 -3.90
C VAL A 113 -11.76 1.67 -4.79
N THR A 114 -11.36 1.00 -5.88
CA THR A 114 -10.35 1.55 -6.80
C THR A 114 -10.92 2.60 -7.74
N ARG A 115 -12.20 2.51 -8.12
CA ARG A 115 -12.90 3.56 -8.87
C ARG A 115 -12.98 4.84 -8.03
N ASP A 116 -13.31 4.71 -6.76
CA ASP A 116 -13.53 5.86 -5.88
C ASP A 116 -12.21 6.50 -5.43
N GLN A 117 -11.16 5.69 -5.18
CA GLN A 117 -9.90 6.20 -4.62
C GLN A 117 -8.78 6.41 -5.65
N CYS A 118 -8.73 5.60 -6.71
CA CYS A 118 -7.65 5.63 -7.69
C CYS A 118 -8.10 5.25 -9.11
N PRO A 119 -9.04 6.02 -9.72
CA PRO A 119 -9.64 5.67 -11.01
C PRO A 119 -8.61 5.49 -12.13
N ASN A 120 -7.52 6.26 -12.11
CA ASN A 120 -6.42 6.13 -13.06
C ASN A 120 -5.69 4.79 -12.93
N ALA A 121 -5.40 4.34 -11.70
CA ALA A 121 -4.77 3.04 -11.47
C ALA A 121 -5.71 1.92 -11.94
N ARG A 122 -6.99 1.98 -11.56
CA ARG A 122 -8.04 1.04 -12.00
C ARG A 122 -8.09 0.92 -13.52
N GLN A 123 -8.16 2.05 -14.23
CA GLN A 123 -8.20 2.08 -15.69
C GLN A 123 -6.95 1.46 -16.31
N GLN A 124 -5.76 1.80 -15.79
CA GLN A 124 -4.52 1.25 -16.32
C GLN A 124 -4.41 -0.25 -16.06
N VAL A 125 -4.81 -0.74 -14.89
CA VAL A 125 -4.82 -2.17 -14.58
C VAL A 125 -5.75 -2.91 -15.52
N THR A 126 -7.03 -2.50 -15.64
CA THR A 126 -8.01 -3.15 -16.54
C THR A 126 -7.54 -3.21 -17.99
N GLN A 127 -6.88 -2.15 -18.49
CA GLN A 127 -6.24 -2.16 -19.81
C GLN A 127 -5.09 -3.17 -19.91
N ILE A 128 -4.22 -3.23 -18.90
CA ILE A 128 -3.05 -4.12 -18.90
C ILE A 128 -3.46 -5.59 -18.79
N ILE A 129 -4.39 -5.89 -17.88
CA ILE A 129 -4.88 -7.25 -17.66
C ILE A 129 -5.97 -7.64 -18.65
N ASP A 130 -6.37 -6.74 -19.56
CA ASP A 130 -7.33 -6.98 -20.63
C ASP A 130 -8.66 -7.55 -20.08
N THR A 131 -9.28 -6.79 -19.17
CA THR A 131 -10.61 -7.08 -18.59
C THR A 131 -11.47 -5.83 -18.58
N VAL A 132 -12.79 -6.01 -18.50
CA VAL A 132 -13.78 -4.90 -18.46
C VAL A 132 -13.73 -4.18 -17.10
N ASP A 133 -13.48 -4.92 -16.04
CA ASP A 133 -13.43 -4.46 -14.65
C ASP A 133 -12.38 -5.28 -13.87
N LEU A 134 -12.02 -4.80 -12.68
CA LEU A 134 -11.04 -5.49 -11.85
C LEU A 134 -11.58 -6.78 -11.23
N ALA A 135 -12.89 -6.81 -10.93
CA ALA A 135 -13.52 -7.97 -10.33
C ALA A 135 -13.38 -9.19 -11.24
N SER A 136 -13.59 -9.05 -12.55
CA SER A 136 -13.45 -10.07 -13.60
C SER A 136 -12.04 -10.65 -13.70
N GLY A 137 -11.01 -9.93 -13.26
CA GLY A 137 -9.63 -10.41 -13.20
C GLY A 137 -9.29 -11.27 -11.98
N LEU A 138 -10.19 -11.38 -11.00
CA LEU A 138 -9.98 -12.16 -9.78
C LEU A 138 -10.27 -13.65 -10.00
N VAL A 139 -9.57 -14.49 -9.23
CA VAL A 139 -9.62 -15.95 -9.26
C VAL A 139 -9.26 -16.45 -7.85
N GLY A 140 -9.99 -17.46 -7.36
CA GLY A 140 -9.63 -18.18 -6.13
C GLY A 140 -9.89 -17.45 -4.82
N PHE A 141 -10.90 -16.58 -4.76
CA PHE A 141 -11.46 -16.00 -3.52
C PHE A 141 -12.68 -16.80 -3.07
#